data_AF-A0A095DFV5-F1
#
_entry.id   AF-A0A095DFV5-F1
#
_cell.length_a   1.000
_cell.length_b   1.000
_cell.length_c   1.000
_cell.angle_alpha   90.00
_cell.angle_beta   90.00
_cell.angle_gamma   90.00
#
_symmetry.space_group_name_H-M   'P 1'
#
loop_
_entity.id
_entity.type
_entity.pdbx_description
1 polymer ?
#
loop_
_entity_poly.entity_id
_entity_poly.type
_entity_poly.pdbx_seq_one_letter_code
_entity_poly.pdbx_strand_id
1 'polypeptide(L)'
;MRKILETLQPLGRALMLPIAVLPIAGLLLRIGQPDLLDIAFISAAGAAIFENLGILFAIGVAVGFARDGNGAAALAGVVCYLVTTTGAQTFMTAPADLGAGWPEAAAALAGKNWALTQIDKLEVPTGILSGLIGGNFYNRFAAIALPEYLAFFGGRRFVPIASGVAGLLLAAVIGYGYAHISGAIDAASRTVVESGGAGLFVYGVLNRLLIVTGLHHIINNAAWFVVGDFAGATGDLRRFFAGDPTAGAFMSGFFPVMMFGLPAACLAMYHEARPERRKAVGGMLLSLALTSFLTGVTEPIEFTFMFVAPLLYAIHALLMGVSMALMDALDIRLGFGFSAGLFDYVLNFSLATRPWMLLPVGAVYALLYYGLFRFFIRRFDLTTPGRERGEAAEASTVSTGGARGEAFVAALGGAANLVSVDACTTRLRLIVADQSTVDDAALTALGARGIIRPSENAAQVVLGPVADLVAEEIRGALAGGGTAIAAPAPAASGSGADATLPDDLAGALGGAANVRSVRALHGRYRVELADAAQVDEGALARLTRGLVRPAPDVCHILI
;
A
#
# COMPACT_ATOMS: atom_id res chain seq x y z
N MET A 1 -5.46 1.32 27.62
CA MET A 1 -4.60 1.35 26.40
C MET A 1 -4.65 0.07 25.58
N ARG A 2 -4.29 -1.12 26.11
CA ARG A 2 -4.25 -2.38 25.31
C ARG A 2 -5.53 -2.68 24.52
N LYS A 3 -6.71 -2.61 25.17
CA LYS A 3 -8.01 -2.90 24.54
C LYS A 3 -8.39 -1.93 23.40
N ILE A 4 -7.94 -0.68 23.47
CA ILE A 4 -8.14 0.35 22.42
C ILE A 4 -7.16 0.13 21.26
N LEU A 5 -5.91 -0.21 21.57
CA LEU A 5 -4.89 -0.54 20.57
C LEU A 5 -5.29 -1.79 19.75
N GLU A 6 -5.83 -2.82 20.40
CA GLU A 6 -6.31 -4.04 19.75
C GLU A 6 -7.51 -3.79 18.81
N THR A 7 -8.37 -2.80 19.12
CA THR A 7 -9.52 -2.46 18.26
C THR A 7 -9.14 -1.60 17.06
N LEU A 8 -8.09 -0.78 17.16
CA LEU A 8 -7.63 0.09 16.07
C LEU A 8 -6.63 -0.58 15.12
N GLN A 9 -6.01 -1.68 15.53
CA GLN A 9 -5.01 -2.39 14.74
C GLN A 9 -5.54 -2.95 13.39
N PRO A 10 -6.74 -3.56 13.30
CA PRO A 10 -7.31 -3.99 12.03
C PRO A 10 -7.54 -2.82 11.07
N LEU A 11 -7.93 -1.65 11.61
CA LEU A 11 -8.10 -0.43 10.83
C LEU A 11 -6.78 0.03 10.22
N GLY A 12 -5.71 0.13 11.01
CA GLY A 12 -4.40 0.49 10.46
C GLY A 12 -3.91 -0.43 9.34
N ARG A 13 -4.16 -1.74 9.44
CA ARG A 13 -3.86 -2.68 8.35
C ARG A 13 -4.72 -2.45 7.12
N ALA A 14 -6.02 -2.21 7.31
CA ALA A 14 -6.96 -1.97 6.21
C ALA A 14 -6.64 -0.69 5.41
N LEU A 15 -6.01 0.29 6.06
CA LEU A 15 -5.60 1.54 5.43
C LEU A 15 -4.33 1.42 4.57
N MET A 16 -3.55 0.34 4.70
CA MET A 16 -2.33 0.17 3.90
C MET A 16 -2.59 0.09 2.39
N LEU A 17 -3.71 -0.50 1.99
CA LEU A 17 -4.06 -0.68 0.57
C LEU A 17 -4.22 0.67 -0.17
N PRO A 18 -5.05 1.62 0.30
CA PRO A 18 -5.17 2.92 -0.37
C PRO A 18 -3.90 3.78 -0.23
N ILE A 19 -3.10 3.61 0.82
CA ILE A 19 -1.86 4.39 1.01
C ILE A 19 -0.79 4.05 -0.06
N ALA A 20 -0.80 2.82 -0.60
CA ALA A 20 0.27 2.33 -1.47
C ALA A 20 0.46 3.17 -2.76
N VAL A 21 -0.59 3.81 -3.27
CA VAL A 21 -0.54 4.60 -4.50
C VAL A 21 -0.18 6.07 -4.27
N LEU A 22 -0.22 6.54 -3.03
CA LEU A 22 -0.05 7.97 -2.71
C LEU A 22 1.37 8.52 -2.96
N PRO A 23 2.46 7.76 -2.78
CA PRO A 23 3.81 8.26 -3.06
C PRO A 23 4.00 8.68 -4.52
N ILE A 24 3.58 7.80 -5.45
CA ILE A 24 3.70 8.10 -6.88
C ILE A 24 2.73 9.22 -7.27
N ALA A 25 1.53 9.25 -6.70
CA ALA A 25 0.59 10.35 -6.93
C ALA A 25 1.18 11.71 -6.49
N GLY A 26 1.81 11.77 -5.31
CA GLY A 26 2.43 13.00 -4.80
C GLY A 26 3.58 13.48 -5.68
N LEU A 27 4.40 12.55 -6.16
CA LEU A 27 5.48 12.86 -7.11
C LEU A 27 4.94 13.38 -8.44
N LEU A 28 3.97 12.68 -9.05
CA LEU A 28 3.35 13.13 -10.31
C LEU A 28 2.71 14.51 -10.14
N LEU A 29 1.95 14.69 -9.05
CA LEU A 29 1.28 15.95 -8.75
C LEU A 29 2.26 17.12 -8.64
N ARG A 30 3.37 16.95 -7.92
CA ARG A 30 4.37 18.02 -7.76
C ARG A 30 5.17 18.24 -9.03
N ILE A 31 5.60 17.18 -9.71
CA ILE A 31 6.49 17.27 -10.88
C ILE A 31 5.81 17.99 -12.05
N GLY A 32 4.52 17.75 -12.25
CA GLY A 32 3.75 18.38 -13.33
C GLY A 32 3.29 19.81 -13.08
N GLN A 33 3.66 20.46 -11.96
CA GLN A 33 3.25 21.84 -11.67
C GLN A 33 3.92 22.86 -12.61
N PRO A 34 3.29 24.03 -12.85
CA PRO A 34 3.81 25.07 -13.74
C PRO A 34 5.17 25.66 -13.33
N ASP A 35 5.46 25.69 -12.02
CA ASP A 35 6.71 26.18 -11.45
C ASP A 35 7.84 25.12 -11.48
N LEU A 36 7.59 23.92 -12.01
CA LEU A 36 8.59 22.86 -12.14
C LEU A 36 8.77 22.41 -13.60
N LEU A 37 8.13 21.31 -14.03
CA LEU A 37 8.24 20.84 -15.42
C LEU A 37 7.12 21.36 -16.32
N ASP A 38 6.06 21.95 -15.76
CA ASP A 38 4.91 22.48 -16.49
C ASP A 38 4.24 21.44 -17.43
N ILE A 39 3.96 20.24 -16.88
CA ILE A 39 3.33 19.15 -17.61
C ILE A 39 1.96 18.86 -16.99
N ALA A 40 0.95 19.62 -17.42
CA ALA A 40 -0.40 19.60 -16.86
C ALA A 40 -1.05 18.20 -16.82
N PHE A 41 -0.81 17.35 -17.82
CA PHE A 41 -1.31 15.97 -17.82
C PHE A 41 -0.75 15.14 -16.64
N ILE A 42 0.52 15.33 -16.30
CA ILE A 42 1.19 14.60 -15.21
C ILE A 42 0.65 15.07 -13.86
N SER A 43 0.51 16.39 -13.66
CA SER A 43 -0.06 16.92 -12.42
C SER A 43 -1.52 16.52 -12.25
N ALA A 44 -2.33 16.54 -13.32
CA ALA A 44 -3.71 16.06 -13.28
C ALA A 44 -3.82 14.56 -12.92
N ALA A 45 -2.93 13.71 -13.46
CA ALA A 45 -2.90 12.29 -13.10
C ALA A 45 -2.56 12.06 -11.62
N GLY A 46 -1.65 12.85 -11.05
CA GLY A 46 -1.37 12.84 -9.62
C GLY A 46 -2.56 13.33 -8.78
N ALA A 47 -3.17 14.45 -9.17
CA ALA A 47 -4.32 15.06 -8.49
C ALA A 47 -5.50 14.09 -8.39
N ALA A 48 -5.78 13.33 -9.46
CA ALA A 48 -6.90 12.39 -9.50
C ALA A 48 -6.92 11.39 -8.34
N ILE A 49 -5.75 10.98 -7.81
CA ILE A 49 -5.67 10.07 -6.67
C ILE A 49 -6.02 10.78 -5.36
N PHE A 50 -5.56 12.02 -5.18
CA PHE A 50 -5.86 12.82 -3.98
C PHE A 50 -7.32 13.25 -3.94
N GLU A 51 -7.87 13.69 -5.08
CA GLU A 51 -9.28 14.11 -5.23
C GLU A 51 -10.29 12.96 -5.05
N ASN A 52 -9.80 11.72 -4.94
CA ASN A 52 -10.63 10.54 -4.74
C ASN A 52 -10.19 9.73 -3.50
N LEU A 53 -9.49 10.35 -2.56
CA LEU A 53 -9.03 9.67 -1.34
C LEU A 53 -10.21 9.07 -0.57
N GLY A 54 -11.33 9.78 -0.45
CA GLY A 54 -12.48 9.30 0.30
C GLY A 54 -13.01 7.96 -0.19
N ILE A 55 -13.18 7.80 -1.51
CA ILE A 55 -13.66 6.55 -2.09
C ILE A 55 -12.59 5.43 -2.02
N LEU A 56 -11.31 5.76 -2.20
CA LEU A 56 -10.21 4.80 -2.03
C LEU A 56 -10.15 4.25 -0.60
N PHE A 57 -10.35 5.11 0.40
CA PHE A 57 -10.48 4.70 1.79
C PHE A 57 -11.73 3.86 2.05
N ALA A 58 -12.87 4.20 1.46
CA ALA A 58 -14.08 3.39 1.58
C ALA A 58 -13.88 1.96 1.06
N ILE A 59 -13.19 1.81 -0.08
CA ILE A 59 -12.81 0.51 -0.65
C ILE A 59 -11.84 -0.23 0.26
N GLY A 60 -10.70 0.40 0.57
CA GLY A 60 -9.61 -0.23 1.32
C GLY A 60 -10.03 -0.69 2.69
N VAL A 61 -10.76 0.16 3.43
CA VAL A 61 -11.26 -0.17 4.76
C VAL A 61 -12.30 -1.28 4.71
N ALA A 62 -13.25 -1.24 3.76
CA ALA A 62 -14.26 -2.28 3.65
C ALA A 62 -13.67 -3.65 3.32
N VAL A 63 -12.73 -3.71 2.37
CA VAL A 63 -12.02 -4.94 2.00
C VAL A 63 -11.18 -5.45 3.16
N GLY A 64 -10.42 -4.58 3.82
CA GLY A 64 -9.56 -4.97 4.93
C GLY A 64 -10.31 -5.47 6.18
N PHE A 65 -11.56 -5.04 6.36
CA PHE A 65 -12.45 -5.51 7.44
C PHE A 65 -13.29 -6.74 7.06
N ALA A 66 -13.50 -7.01 5.76
CA ALA A 66 -14.21 -8.20 5.32
C ALA A 66 -13.41 -9.46 5.66
N ARG A 67 -14.06 -10.46 6.27
CA ARG A 67 -13.39 -11.70 6.72
C ARG A 67 -12.67 -12.47 5.61
N ASP A 68 -13.15 -12.35 4.38
CA ASP A 68 -12.64 -13.02 3.19
C ASP A 68 -12.16 -12.04 2.11
N GLY A 69 -12.06 -10.73 2.41
CA GLY A 69 -11.61 -9.71 1.46
C GLY A 69 -12.50 -9.57 0.21
N ASN A 70 -13.77 -10.00 0.28
CA ASN A 70 -14.63 -10.07 -0.90
C ASN A 70 -14.98 -8.69 -1.49
N GLY A 71 -14.99 -8.59 -2.82
CA GLY A 71 -15.33 -7.37 -3.55
C GLY A 71 -16.73 -6.81 -3.27
N ALA A 72 -17.69 -7.61 -2.80
CA ALA A 72 -19.00 -7.09 -2.37
C ALA A 72 -18.89 -6.17 -1.15
N ALA A 73 -17.89 -6.35 -0.29
CA ALA A 73 -17.61 -5.41 0.80
C ALA A 73 -17.10 -4.07 0.26
N ALA A 74 -16.18 -4.10 -0.72
CA ALA A 74 -15.71 -2.89 -1.41
C ALA A 74 -16.88 -2.10 -2.02
N LEU A 75 -17.74 -2.79 -2.78
CA LEU A 75 -18.92 -2.18 -3.38
C LEU A 75 -19.84 -1.59 -2.31
N ALA A 76 -20.02 -2.26 -1.17
CA ALA A 76 -20.83 -1.75 -0.08
C ALA A 76 -20.25 -0.49 0.56
N GLY A 77 -18.93 -0.41 0.73
CA GLY A 77 -18.23 0.78 1.19
C GLY A 77 -18.41 1.95 0.22
N VAL A 78 -18.23 1.70 -1.08
CA VAL A 78 -18.44 2.71 -2.15
C VAL A 78 -19.89 3.21 -2.18
N VAL A 79 -20.86 2.32 -2.13
CA VAL A 79 -22.28 2.70 -2.12
C VAL A 79 -22.61 3.55 -0.89
N CYS A 80 -22.13 3.16 0.29
CA CYS A 80 -22.29 3.96 1.50
C CYS A 80 -21.67 5.35 1.35
N TYR A 81 -20.46 5.43 0.81
CA TYR A 81 -19.74 6.68 0.59
C TYR A 81 -20.48 7.61 -0.37
N LEU A 82 -20.84 7.14 -1.57
CA LEU A 82 -21.52 7.95 -2.58
C LEU A 82 -22.89 8.43 -2.12
N VAL A 83 -23.66 7.57 -1.43
CA VAL A 83 -24.96 7.97 -0.86
C VAL A 83 -24.77 9.01 0.24
N THR A 84 -23.74 8.83 1.09
CA THR A 84 -23.43 9.77 2.17
C THR A 84 -23.05 11.15 1.62
N THR A 85 -22.06 11.20 0.72
CA THR A 85 -21.52 12.48 0.23
C THR A 85 -22.54 13.22 -0.64
N THR A 86 -23.25 12.52 -1.52
CA THR A 86 -24.29 13.13 -2.36
C THR A 86 -25.50 13.56 -1.52
N GLY A 87 -25.92 12.73 -0.56
CA GLY A 87 -27.04 13.04 0.33
C GLY A 87 -26.75 14.24 1.24
N ALA A 88 -25.54 14.31 1.80
CA ALA A 88 -25.13 15.38 2.69
C ALA A 88 -25.19 16.76 2.02
N GLN A 89 -24.84 16.85 0.73
CA GLN A 89 -24.90 18.11 -0.04
C GLN A 89 -26.29 18.74 -0.03
N THR A 90 -27.36 17.93 0.06
CA THR A 90 -28.74 18.44 0.04
C THR A 90 -29.11 19.22 1.30
N PHE A 91 -28.38 19.03 2.40
CA PHE A 91 -28.58 19.76 3.66
C PHE A 91 -27.63 20.95 3.83
N MET A 92 -26.65 21.10 2.95
CA MET A 92 -25.64 22.15 3.03
C MET A 92 -26.16 23.44 2.38
N THR A 93 -26.40 24.46 3.20
CA THR A 93 -26.85 25.78 2.73
C THR A 93 -25.67 26.69 2.42
N ALA A 94 -25.54 27.10 1.16
CA ALA A 94 -24.53 28.06 0.75
C ALA A 94 -24.76 29.45 1.39
N PRO A 95 -23.71 30.27 1.55
CA PRO A 95 -23.83 31.65 2.01
C PRO A 95 -24.79 32.47 1.14
N ALA A 96 -25.58 33.35 1.75
CA ALA A 96 -26.64 34.10 1.07
C ALA A 96 -26.13 35.11 0.03
N ASP A 97 -24.88 35.53 0.17
CA ASP A 97 -24.15 36.41 -0.74
C ASP A 97 -23.57 35.69 -1.96
N LEU A 98 -23.46 34.35 -1.92
CA LEU A 98 -22.91 33.56 -3.01
C LEU A 98 -23.86 33.58 -4.23
N GLY A 99 -23.39 34.20 -5.32
CA GLY A 99 -24.20 34.35 -6.54
C GLY A 99 -25.27 35.45 -6.44
N ALA A 100 -25.18 36.34 -5.44
CA ALA A 100 -26.07 37.48 -5.34
C ALA A 100 -25.99 38.37 -6.60
N GLY A 101 -27.14 38.63 -7.22
CA GLY A 101 -27.25 39.41 -8.46
C GLY A 101 -26.90 38.64 -9.74
N TRP A 102 -26.56 37.36 -9.65
CA TRP A 102 -26.37 36.50 -10.83
C TRP A 102 -27.70 35.92 -11.32
N PRO A 103 -27.78 35.46 -12.58
CA PRO A 103 -28.92 34.67 -13.05
C PRO A 103 -29.16 33.45 -12.17
N GLU A 104 -30.43 33.08 -11.95
CA GLU A 104 -30.83 31.99 -11.06
C GLU A 104 -30.07 30.68 -11.32
N ALA A 105 -29.91 30.28 -12.59
CA ALA A 105 -29.17 29.09 -12.97
C ALA A 105 -27.68 29.15 -12.58
N ALA A 106 -27.05 30.32 -12.67
CA ALA A 106 -25.66 30.52 -12.29
C ALA A 106 -25.49 30.52 -10.76
N ALA A 107 -26.42 31.15 -10.03
CA ALA A 107 -26.45 31.12 -8.57
C ALA A 107 -26.67 29.69 -8.03
N ALA A 108 -27.58 28.93 -8.64
CA ALA A 108 -27.81 27.53 -8.28
C ALA A 108 -26.58 26.64 -8.52
N LEU A 109 -25.88 26.83 -9.65
CA LEU A 109 -24.63 26.12 -9.92
C LEU A 109 -23.53 26.49 -8.92
N ALA A 110 -23.41 27.77 -8.56
CA ALA A 110 -22.46 28.24 -7.54
C ALA A 110 -22.74 27.60 -6.18
N GLY A 111 -24.00 27.55 -5.75
CA GLY A 111 -24.42 26.87 -4.51
C GLY A 111 -24.08 25.38 -4.51
N LYS A 112 -24.33 24.68 -5.64
CA LYS A 112 -23.97 23.26 -5.79
C LYS A 112 -22.45 23.05 -5.70
N ASN A 113 -21.67 23.85 -6.43
CA ASN A 113 -20.21 23.76 -6.40
C ASN A 113 -19.65 24.07 -5.02
N TRP A 114 -20.24 25.03 -4.30
CA TRP A 114 -19.87 25.32 -2.92
C TRP A 114 -20.08 24.11 -2.00
N ALA A 115 -21.22 23.43 -2.11
CA ALA A 115 -21.53 22.23 -1.33
C ALA A 115 -20.58 21.07 -1.66
N LEU A 116 -20.22 20.89 -2.95
CA LEU A 116 -19.20 19.94 -3.38
C LEU A 116 -17.86 20.22 -2.68
N THR A 117 -17.37 21.46 -2.75
CA THR A 117 -16.11 21.84 -2.09
C THR A 117 -16.16 21.70 -0.56
N GLN A 118 -17.34 21.80 0.06
CA GLN A 118 -17.50 21.59 1.50
C GLN A 118 -17.45 20.10 1.86
N ILE A 119 -18.12 19.24 1.10
CA ILE A 119 -18.13 17.80 1.39
C ILE A 119 -16.77 17.15 1.09
N ASP A 120 -16.04 17.65 0.09
CA ASP A 120 -14.69 17.16 -0.26
C ASP A 120 -13.74 17.29 0.94
N LYS A 121 -13.89 18.32 1.77
CA LYS A 121 -13.12 18.47 3.00
C LYS A 121 -13.31 17.31 3.97
N LEU A 122 -14.44 16.61 3.93
CA LEU A 122 -14.76 15.47 4.79
C LEU A 122 -14.67 14.13 4.07
N GLU A 123 -14.07 14.07 2.88
CA GLU A 123 -14.09 12.86 2.06
C GLU A 123 -13.40 11.66 2.74
N VAL A 124 -12.23 11.86 3.35
CA VAL A 124 -11.43 10.81 3.99
C VAL A 124 -12.13 10.22 5.22
N PRO A 125 -12.58 11.02 6.21
CA PRO A 125 -13.28 10.46 7.37
C PRO A 125 -14.60 9.82 6.95
N THR A 126 -15.32 10.40 5.98
CA THR A 126 -16.55 9.80 5.43
C THR A 126 -16.26 8.49 4.74
N GLY A 127 -15.15 8.41 3.99
CA GLY A 127 -14.64 7.20 3.34
C GLY A 127 -14.34 6.10 4.34
N ILE A 128 -13.57 6.40 5.40
CA ILE A 128 -13.24 5.45 6.46
C ILE A 128 -14.51 4.94 7.15
N LEU A 129 -15.43 5.83 7.53
CA LEU A 129 -16.71 5.43 8.15
C LEU A 129 -17.55 4.56 7.22
N SER A 130 -17.65 4.93 5.95
CA SER A 130 -18.37 4.18 4.92
C SER A 130 -17.76 2.80 4.70
N GLY A 131 -16.43 2.72 4.69
CA GLY A 131 -15.71 1.45 4.60
C GLY A 131 -15.92 0.56 5.82
N LEU A 132 -15.89 1.13 7.03
CA LEU A 132 -16.21 0.41 8.27
C LEU A 132 -17.64 -0.13 8.25
N ILE A 133 -18.61 0.66 7.80
CA ILE A 133 -20.00 0.22 7.62
C ILE A 133 -20.06 -0.93 6.61
N GLY A 134 -19.47 -0.74 5.42
CA GLY A 134 -19.47 -1.74 4.34
C GLY A 134 -18.85 -3.08 4.77
N GLY A 135 -17.67 -3.05 5.38
CA GLY A 135 -16.97 -4.24 5.86
C GLY A 135 -17.72 -4.95 6.99
N ASN A 136 -18.28 -4.22 7.96
CA ASN A 136 -19.06 -4.80 9.05
C ASN A 136 -20.38 -5.38 8.56
N PHE A 137 -21.09 -4.68 7.66
CA PHE A 137 -22.33 -5.15 7.08
C PHE A 137 -22.10 -6.37 6.20
N TYR A 138 -20.96 -6.45 5.50
CA TYR A 138 -20.57 -7.66 4.80
C TYR A 138 -20.48 -8.84 5.76
N ASN A 139 -19.71 -8.69 6.84
CA ASN A 139 -19.52 -9.74 7.83
C ASN A 139 -20.83 -10.16 8.51
N ARG A 140 -21.81 -9.26 8.60
CA ARG A 140 -23.11 -9.51 9.24
C ARG A 140 -24.16 -10.09 8.30
N PHE A 141 -24.25 -9.59 7.07
CA PHE A 141 -25.38 -9.81 6.18
C PHE A 141 -25.05 -10.58 4.89
N ALA A 142 -23.78 -10.91 4.61
CA ALA A 142 -23.41 -11.61 3.38
C ALA A 142 -24.10 -12.98 3.18
N ALA A 143 -24.64 -13.58 4.24
CA ALA A 143 -25.37 -14.85 4.22
C ALA A 143 -26.87 -14.69 4.60
N ILE A 144 -27.42 -13.47 4.56
CA ILE A 144 -28.83 -13.23 4.92
C ILE A 144 -29.76 -13.94 3.93
N ALA A 145 -30.74 -14.67 4.47
CA ALA A 145 -31.83 -15.25 3.69
C ALA A 145 -33.06 -14.34 3.78
N LEU A 146 -33.57 -13.90 2.63
CA LEU A 146 -34.77 -13.09 2.52
C LEU A 146 -35.96 -13.95 2.07
N PRO A 147 -37.22 -13.53 2.31
CA PRO A 147 -38.40 -14.20 1.79
C PRO A 147 -38.35 -14.34 0.25
N GLU A 148 -39.06 -15.33 -0.31
CA GLU A 148 -38.98 -15.66 -1.75
C GLU A 148 -39.17 -14.45 -2.68
N TYR A 149 -40.11 -13.56 -2.37
CA TYR A 149 -40.36 -12.36 -3.18
C TYR A 149 -39.22 -11.33 -3.16
N LEU A 150 -38.27 -11.42 -2.22
CA LEU A 150 -37.05 -10.60 -2.13
C LEU A 150 -35.76 -11.42 -2.30
N ALA A 151 -35.85 -12.71 -2.64
CA ALA A 151 -34.69 -13.60 -2.68
C ALA A 151 -33.57 -13.12 -3.61
N PHE A 152 -33.92 -12.36 -4.67
CA PHE A 152 -32.96 -11.71 -5.56
C PHE A 152 -31.97 -10.79 -4.82
N PHE A 153 -32.44 -10.11 -3.77
CA PHE A 153 -31.65 -9.18 -2.96
C PHE A 153 -30.91 -9.88 -1.80
N GLY A 154 -31.08 -11.19 -1.61
CA GLY A 154 -30.49 -11.94 -0.52
C GLY A 154 -28.97 -12.11 -0.60
N GLY A 155 -28.38 -12.57 0.50
CA GLY A 155 -26.95 -12.85 0.62
C GLY A 155 -26.06 -11.62 0.39
N ARG A 156 -24.96 -11.79 -0.35
CA ARG A 156 -23.97 -10.72 -0.60
C ARG A 156 -24.54 -9.50 -1.33
N ARG A 157 -25.61 -9.67 -2.12
CA ARG A 157 -26.27 -8.57 -2.84
C ARG A 157 -27.02 -7.62 -1.91
N PHE A 158 -27.41 -8.10 -0.72
CA PHE A 158 -28.05 -7.27 0.30
C PHE A 158 -27.08 -6.26 0.91
N VAL A 159 -25.79 -6.59 0.93
CA VAL A 159 -24.79 -5.82 1.69
C VAL A 159 -24.66 -4.38 1.18
N PRO A 160 -24.51 -4.10 -0.12
CA PRO A 160 -24.50 -2.72 -0.61
C PRO A 160 -25.80 -1.97 -0.36
N ILE A 161 -26.96 -2.66 -0.39
CA ILE A 161 -28.27 -2.06 -0.14
C ILE A 161 -28.35 -1.57 1.31
N ALA A 162 -28.02 -2.44 2.27
CA ALA A 162 -28.00 -2.08 3.68
C ALA A 162 -27.02 -0.93 3.96
N SER A 163 -25.83 -0.97 3.36
CA SER A 163 -24.81 0.06 3.52
C SER A 163 -25.23 1.40 2.91
N GLY A 164 -25.97 1.40 1.79
CA GLY A 164 -26.60 2.60 1.24
C GLY A 164 -27.62 3.22 2.19
N VAL A 165 -28.46 2.41 2.84
CA VAL A 165 -29.41 2.91 3.86
C VAL A 165 -28.67 3.53 5.06
N ALA A 166 -27.59 2.90 5.53
CA ALA A 166 -26.72 3.50 6.54
C ALA A 166 -26.08 4.81 6.04
N GLY A 167 -25.73 4.89 4.76
CA GLY A 167 -25.24 6.11 4.12
C GLY A 167 -26.25 7.26 4.14
N LEU A 168 -27.56 6.99 4.04
CA LEU A 168 -28.59 8.03 4.20
C LEU A 168 -28.59 8.63 5.60
N LEU A 169 -28.44 7.78 6.63
CA LEU A 169 -28.34 8.24 8.02
C LEU A 169 -27.07 9.09 8.22
N LEU A 170 -25.95 8.64 7.65
CA LEU A 170 -24.69 9.35 7.73
C LEU A 170 -24.75 10.69 6.97
N ALA A 171 -25.41 10.74 5.83
CA ALA A 171 -25.67 11.97 5.06
C ALA A 171 -26.42 13.01 5.90
N ALA A 172 -27.47 12.61 6.61
CA ALA A 172 -28.21 13.52 7.49
C ALA A 172 -27.31 14.06 8.61
N VAL A 173 -26.54 13.19 9.27
CA VAL A 173 -25.64 13.60 10.37
C VAL A 173 -24.57 14.58 9.87
N ILE A 174 -23.89 14.25 8.77
CA ILE A 174 -22.81 15.08 8.23
C ILE A 174 -23.36 16.40 7.67
N GLY A 175 -24.43 16.32 6.88
CA GLY A 175 -25.05 17.49 6.25
C GLY A 175 -25.54 18.53 7.26
N TYR A 176 -26.33 18.12 8.26
CA TYR A 176 -26.80 19.04 9.31
C TYR A 176 -25.69 19.47 10.27
N GLY A 177 -24.70 18.60 10.52
CA GLY A 177 -23.58 18.91 11.41
C GLY A 177 -22.56 19.88 10.83
N TYR A 178 -22.47 19.98 9.50
CA TYR A 178 -21.38 20.69 8.83
C TYR A 178 -21.24 22.16 9.24
N ALA A 179 -22.35 22.91 9.28
CA ALA A 179 -22.32 24.33 9.62
C ALA A 179 -21.71 24.59 11.02
N HIS A 180 -22.01 23.72 11.99
CA HIS A 180 -21.47 23.80 13.34
C HIS A 180 -19.97 23.49 13.37
N ILE A 181 -19.54 22.47 12.62
CA ILE A 181 -18.12 22.10 12.49
C ILE A 181 -17.32 23.23 11.85
N SER A 182 -17.80 23.76 10.72
CA SER A 182 -17.14 24.86 10.01
C SER A 182 -17.06 26.10 10.89
N GLY A 183 -18.15 26.51 11.53
CA GLY A 183 -18.17 27.69 12.39
C GLY A 183 -17.23 27.59 13.59
N ALA A 184 -17.11 26.41 14.20
CA ALA A 184 -16.15 26.17 15.29
C ALA A 184 -14.70 26.28 14.82
N ILE A 185 -14.39 25.76 13.63
CA ILE A 185 -13.05 25.83 13.05
C ILE A 185 -12.72 27.26 12.66
N ASP A 186 -13.63 28.01 12.05
CA ASP A 186 -13.41 29.41 11.69
C ASP A 186 -13.12 30.27 12.93
N ALA A 187 -13.85 30.03 14.02
CA ALA A 187 -13.61 30.70 15.30
C ALA A 187 -12.24 30.34 15.88
N ALA A 188 -11.86 29.06 15.84
CA ALA A 188 -10.54 28.60 16.26
C ALA A 188 -9.42 29.21 15.41
N SER A 189 -9.58 29.24 14.08
CA SER A 189 -8.62 29.83 13.13
C SER A 189 -8.36 31.30 13.42
N ARG A 190 -9.42 32.10 13.62
CA ARG A 190 -9.27 33.52 13.99
C ARG A 190 -8.53 33.71 15.30
N THR A 191 -8.91 32.95 16.32
CA THR A 191 -8.27 33.00 17.65
C THR A 191 -6.79 32.64 17.59
N VAL A 192 -6.45 31.59 16.84
CA VAL A 192 -5.08 31.13 16.65
C VAL A 192 -4.23 32.21 15.98
N VAL A 193 -4.76 32.82 14.93
CA VAL A 193 -4.05 33.87 14.19
C VAL A 193 -3.79 35.12 15.05
N GLU A 194 -4.75 35.52 15.87
CA GLU A 194 -4.63 36.71 16.74
C GLU A 194 -3.64 36.49 17.91
N SER A 195 -3.23 35.26 18.18
CA SER A 195 -2.41 34.90 19.36
C SER A 195 -0.89 34.90 19.14
N GLY A 196 -0.40 35.42 18.01
CA GLY A 196 1.03 35.60 17.73
C GLY A 196 1.84 34.30 17.73
N GLY A 197 3.03 34.29 18.34
CA GLY A 197 3.91 33.10 18.36
C GLY A 197 3.29 31.86 19.04
N ALA A 198 2.43 32.05 20.04
CA ALA A 198 1.65 30.95 20.63
C ALA A 198 0.62 30.39 19.63
N GLY A 199 0.08 31.26 18.79
CA GLY A 199 -0.78 30.91 17.67
C GLY A 199 -0.11 30.00 16.66
N LEU A 200 1.14 30.28 16.29
CA LEU A 200 1.89 29.41 15.38
C LEU A 200 2.07 27.99 15.93
N PHE A 201 2.33 27.86 17.23
CA PHE A 201 2.37 26.56 17.89
C PHE A 201 1.03 25.83 17.76
N VAL A 202 -0.06 26.48 18.18
CA VAL A 202 -1.40 25.87 18.16
C VAL A 202 -1.83 25.54 16.73
N TYR A 203 -1.53 26.41 15.76
CA TYR A 203 -1.73 26.18 14.34
C TYR A 203 -1.03 24.90 13.88
N GLY A 204 0.26 24.73 14.19
CA GLY A 204 1.00 23.52 13.80
C GLY A 204 0.41 22.25 14.42
N VAL A 205 0.00 22.29 15.69
CA VAL A 205 -0.65 21.16 16.36
C VAL A 205 -1.99 20.82 15.70
N LEU A 206 -2.87 21.81 15.53
CA LEU A 206 -4.19 21.59 14.93
C LEU A 206 -4.08 21.14 13.47
N ASN A 207 -3.15 21.71 12.71
CA ASN A 207 -2.90 21.33 11.33
C ASN A 207 -2.59 19.84 11.19
N ARG A 208 -1.77 19.29 12.11
CA ARG A 208 -1.54 17.83 12.12
C ARG A 208 -2.78 17.08 12.56
N LEU A 209 -3.39 17.42 13.69
CA LEU A 209 -4.54 16.69 14.23
C LEU A 209 -5.76 16.64 13.28
N LEU A 210 -5.94 17.67 12.46
CA LEU A 210 -7.02 17.81 11.49
C LEU A 210 -6.70 17.19 10.12
N ILE A 211 -5.54 16.55 9.94
CA ILE A 211 -5.19 15.94 8.65
C ILE A 211 -6.12 14.77 8.30
N VAL A 212 -6.51 13.98 9.32
CA VAL A 212 -7.41 12.82 9.16
C VAL A 212 -8.76 13.23 8.59
N THR A 213 -9.21 14.42 8.98
CA THR A 213 -10.53 14.92 8.64
C THR A 213 -10.52 15.85 7.44
N GLY A 214 -9.36 16.13 6.82
CA GLY A 214 -9.23 17.15 5.76
C GLY A 214 -9.44 18.60 6.23
N LEU A 215 -9.86 18.81 7.48
CA LEU A 215 -10.23 20.12 8.04
C LEU A 215 -9.03 21.06 8.20
N HIS A 216 -7.81 20.54 8.14
CA HIS A 216 -6.59 21.35 8.11
C HIS A 216 -6.57 22.33 6.92
N HIS A 217 -7.23 22.02 5.78
CA HIS A 217 -7.36 22.96 4.66
C HIS A 217 -8.13 24.24 5.03
N ILE A 218 -9.08 24.18 5.99
CA ILE A 218 -9.83 25.36 6.43
C ILE A 218 -8.91 26.32 7.18
N ILE A 219 -8.16 25.80 8.15
CA ILE A 219 -7.24 26.64 8.93
C ILE A 219 -6.08 27.15 8.07
N ASN A 220 -5.63 26.36 7.09
CA ASN A 220 -4.63 26.77 6.11
C ASN A 220 -5.15 27.87 5.22
N ASN A 221 -6.40 27.79 4.75
CA ASN A 221 -6.97 28.82 3.89
C ASN A 221 -6.99 30.19 4.58
N ALA A 222 -7.44 30.21 5.84
CA ALA A 222 -7.40 31.40 6.67
C ALA A 222 -5.96 31.96 6.79
N ALA A 223 -5.01 31.12 7.21
CA ALA A 223 -3.62 31.54 7.42
C ALA A 223 -2.93 32.02 6.12
N TRP A 224 -3.08 31.28 5.03
CA TRP A 224 -2.29 31.46 3.82
C TRP A 224 -2.90 32.47 2.83
N PHE A 225 -4.21 32.69 2.84
CA PHE A 225 -4.88 33.52 1.81
C PHE A 225 -5.68 34.70 2.37
N VAL A 226 -6.04 34.69 3.65
CA VAL A 226 -6.93 35.71 4.23
C VAL A 226 -6.19 36.65 5.18
N VAL A 227 -5.26 36.13 5.98
CA VAL A 227 -4.70 36.85 7.12
C VAL A 227 -3.57 37.82 6.74
N GLY A 228 -3.73 39.08 7.15
CA GLY A 228 -2.78 40.16 6.93
C GLY A 228 -2.85 40.72 5.51
N ASP A 229 -2.27 41.91 5.31
CA ASP A 229 -2.17 42.58 4.01
C ASP A 229 -0.76 43.15 3.82
N PHE A 230 -0.22 43.00 2.62
CA PHE A 230 1.00 43.66 2.18
C PHE A 230 0.83 44.14 0.75
N ALA A 231 0.68 45.46 0.56
CA ALA A 231 0.49 46.08 -0.75
C ALA A 231 -0.67 45.45 -1.57
N GLY A 232 -1.76 45.06 -0.91
CA GLY A 232 -2.91 44.41 -1.53
C GLY A 232 -2.79 42.89 -1.70
N ALA A 233 -1.66 42.28 -1.30
CA ALA A 233 -1.55 40.82 -1.18
C ALA A 233 -1.99 40.38 0.22
N THR A 234 -3.04 39.55 0.29
CA THR A 234 -3.59 39.06 1.57
C THR A 234 -3.19 37.61 1.87
N GLY A 235 -3.00 37.28 3.13
CA GLY A 235 -2.61 35.93 3.56
C GLY A 235 -1.10 35.69 3.54
N ASP A 236 -0.61 34.89 4.49
CA ASP A 236 0.82 34.67 4.71
C ASP A 236 1.55 34.16 3.45
N LEU A 237 0.91 33.28 2.67
CA LEU A 237 1.49 32.74 1.45
C LEU A 237 1.62 33.80 0.35
N ARG A 238 0.54 34.55 0.06
CA ARG A 238 0.58 35.56 -1.01
C ARG A 238 1.50 36.72 -0.64
N ARG A 239 1.53 37.11 0.64
CA ARG A 239 2.44 38.13 1.17
C ARG A 239 3.90 37.72 1.00
N PHE A 240 4.24 36.47 1.30
CA PHE A 240 5.61 35.94 1.09
C PHE A 240 6.04 36.09 -0.38
N PHE A 241 5.19 35.67 -1.33
CA PHE A 241 5.48 35.80 -2.75
C PHE A 241 5.43 37.25 -3.28
N ALA A 242 4.77 38.16 -2.57
CA ALA A 242 4.83 39.60 -2.83
C ALA A 242 6.08 40.29 -2.24
N GLY A 243 6.95 39.54 -1.55
CA GLY A 243 8.19 40.05 -0.97
C GLY A 243 8.06 40.66 0.42
N ASP A 244 6.97 40.36 1.16
CA ASP A 244 6.83 40.79 2.55
C ASP A 244 7.86 40.07 3.45
N PRO A 245 8.82 40.79 4.07
CA PRO A 245 9.86 40.17 4.90
C PRO A 245 9.33 39.56 6.20
N THR A 246 8.09 39.87 6.59
CA THR A 246 7.44 39.34 7.79
C THR A 246 6.56 38.11 7.52
N ALA A 247 6.35 37.76 6.25
CA ALA A 247 5.50 36.65 5.84
C ALA A 247 6.27 35.32 5.75
N GLY A 248 5.53 34.22 5.73
CA GLY A 248 6.05 32.84 5.76
C GLY A 248 6.05 32.22 7.15
N ALA A 249 5.51 32.90 8.16
CA ALA A 249 5.42 32.39 9.53
C ALA A 249 4.57 31.12 9.63
N PHE A 250 3.45 31.07 8.90
CA PHE A 250 2.52 29.94 8.84
C PHE A 250 2.96 28.85 7.84
N MET A 251 4.16 28.98 7.27
CA MET A 251 4.73 28.08 6.27
C MET A 251 6.04 27.44 6.72
N SER A 252 6.92 28.22 7.36
CA SER A 252 8.31 27.84 7.62
C SER A 252 8.48 26.58 8.46
N GLY A 253 7.63 26.37 9.47
CA GLY A 253 7.70 25.20 10.36
C GLY A 253 7.36 23.87 9.70
N PHE A 254 6.87 23.85 8.45
CA PHE A 254 6.65 22.61 7.72
C PHE A 254 7.99 22.00 7.30
N PHE A 255 8.94 22.80 6.80
CA PHE A 255 10.19 22.29 6.23
C PHE A 255 11.00 21.37 7.16
N PRO A 256 11.24 21.69 8.47
CA PRO A 256 11.97 20.79 9.35
C PRO A 256 11.29 19.44 9.55
N VAL A 257 9.95 19.41 9.56
CA VAL A 257 9.19 18.18 9.75
C VAL A 257 9.17 17.34 8.46
N MET A 258 8.89 17.96 7.32
CA MET A 258 8.67 17.28 6.03
C MET A 258 9.97 16.77 5.43
N MET A 259 11.05 17.55 5.51
CA MET A 259 12.33 17.21 4.92
C MET A 259 13.24 16.40 5.84
N PHE A 260 13.05 16.47 7.16
CA PHE A 260 13.96 15.84 8.12
C PHE A 260 13.25 14.94 9.12
N GLY A 261 12.22 15.46 9.80
CA GLY A 261 11.50 14.73 10.84
C GLY A 261 10.86 13.42 10.34
N LEU A 262 9.99 13.51 9.34
CA LEU A 262 9.26 12.35 8.81
C LEU A 262 10.16 11.35 8.07
N PRO A 263 11.16 11.75 7.26
CA PRO A 263 12.16 10.82 6.75
C PRO A 263 12.92 10.08 7.88
N ALA A 264 13.26 10.78 8.97
CA ALA A 264 13.90 10.17 10.14
C ALA A 264 12.94 9.24 10.91
N ALA A 265 11.65 9.54 10.96
CA ALA A 265 10.61 8.64 11.47
C ALA A 265 10.50 7.37 10.62
N CYS A 266 10.52 7.47 9.29
CA CYS A 266 10.58 6.31 8.40
C CYS A 266 11.81 5.44 8.67
N LEU A 267 12.98 6.05 8.85
CA LEU A 267 14.20 5.33 9.21
C LEU A 267 14.09 4.67 10.59
N ALA A 268 13.45 5.30 11.57
CA ALA A 268 13.18 4.72 12.87
C ALA A 268 12.24 3.51 12.76
N MET A 269 11.12 3.64 12.03
CA MET A 269 10.17 2.55 11.77
C MET A 269 10.84 1.37 11.07
N TYR A 270 11.69 1.63 10.06
CA TYR A 270 12.44 0.59 9.35
C TYR A 270 13.35 -0.19 10.30
N HIS A 271 14.10 0.50 11.14
CA HIS A 271 15.00 -0.18 12.07
C HIS A 271 14.27 -0.91 13.20
N GLU A 272 13.09 -0.44 13.58
CA GLU A 272 12.22 -1.12 14.55
C GLU A 272 11.35 -2.22 13.93
N ALA A 273 11.30 -2.35 12.61
CA ALA A 273 10.65 -3.48 11.94
C ALA A 273 11.38 -4.79 12.25
N ARG A 274 10.61 -5.89 12.28
CA ARG A 274 11.13 -7.23 12.51
C ARG A 274 12.14 -7.62 11.43
N PRO A 275 13.27 -8.28 11.76
CA PRO A 275 14.30 -8.63 10.78
C PRO A 275 13.75 -9.28 9.50
N GLU A 276 12.83 -10.22 9.65
CA GLU A 276 12.18 -10.95 8.57
C GLU A 276 11.26 -10.09 7.68
N ARG A 277 10.78 -8.94 8.17
CA ARG A 277 9.90 -8.01 7.43
C ARG A 277 10.62 -6.78 6.90
N ARG A 278 11.86 -6.51 7.33
CA ARG A 278 12.63 -5.32 6.93
C ARG A 278 12.75 -5.17 5.42
N LYS A 279 13.00 -6.27 4.70
CA LYS A 279 13.10 -6.24 3.23
C LYS A 279 11.78 -5.84 2.58
N ALA A 280 10.65 -6.33 3.10
CA ALA A 280 9.32 -6.02 2.59
C ALA A 280 8.93 -4.55 2.83
N VAL A 281 9.21 -4.00 4.02
CA VAL A 281 8.82 -2.63 4.36
C VAL A 281 9.84 -1.56 3.99
N GLY A 282 11.10 -1.93 3.75
CA GLY A 282 12.19 -0.99 3.47
C GLY A 282 11.95 -0.16 2.21
N GLY A 283 11.53 -0.81 1.11
CA GLY A 283 11.21 -0.12 -0.14
C GLY A 283 10.04 0.85 0.01
N MET A 284 8.99 0.43 0.72
CA MET A 284 7.83 1.28 1.02
C MET A 284 8.24 2.51 1.86
N LEU A 285 8.92 2.31 2.99
CA LEU A 285 9.32 3.41 3.89
C LEU A 285 10.29 4.39 3.23
N LEU A 286 11.19 3.91 2.37
CA LEU A 286 12.08 4.76 1.59
C LEU A 286 11.29 5.61 0.57
N SER A 287 10.36 5.00 -0.16
CA SER A 287 9.51 5.71 -1.12
C SER A 287 8.67 6.80 -0.45
N LEU A 288 8.07 6.48 0.70
CA LEU A 288 7.32 7.41 1.53
C LEU A 288 8.20 8.57 2.01
N ALA A 289 9.38 8.26 2.56
CA ALA A 289 10.35 9.26 3.03
C ALA A 289 10.82 10.18 1.89
N LEU A 290 11.11 9.62 0.71
CA LEU A 290 11.55 10.38 -0.45
C LEU A 290 10.44 11.31 -0.96
N THR A 291 9.19 10.83 -0.97
CA THR A 291 8.05 11.65 -1.38
C THR A 291 7.88 12.86 -0.44
N SER A 292 7.89 12.63 0.88
CA SER A 292 7.87 13.72 1.87
C SER A 292 9.08 14.64 1.75
N PHE A 293 10.28 14.10 1.52
CA PHE A 293 11.46 14.95 1.38
C PHE A 293 11.40 15.84 0.14
N LEU A 294 11.04 15.28 -1.02
CA LEU A 294 11.06 16.00 -2.30
C LEU A 294 9.87 16.94 -2.46
N THR A 295 8.67 16.45 -2.13
CA THR A 295 7.39 17.13 -2.41
C THR A 295 6.75 17.70 -1.15
N GLY A 296 7.09 17.15 0.02
CA GLY A 296 6.49 17.43 1.33
C GLY A 296 5.02 17.05 1.48
N VAL A 297 4.54 16.14 0.66
CA VAL A 297 3.34 15.33 0.91
C VAL A 297 3.64 14.35 2.05
N THR A 298 2.86 14.40 3.14
CA THR A 298 3.15 13.68 4.40
C THR A 298 2.12 12.63 4.78
N GLU A 299 0.90 12.77 4.25
CA GLU A 299 -0.24 11.90 4.48
C GLU A 299 0.12 10.41 4.34
N PRO A 300 0.88 9.99 3.32
CA PRO A 300 1.20 8.58 3.15
C PRO A 300 2.01 8.02 4.32
N ILE A 301 2.88 8.83 4.94
CA ILE A 301 3.66 8.44 6.13
C ILE A 301 2.74 8.45 7.35
N GLU A 302 2.03 9.56 7.59
CA GLU A 302 1.18 9.76 8.78
C GLU A 302 0.10 8.67 8.90
N PHE A 303 -0.52 8.30 7.77
CA PHE A 303 -1.53 7.25 7.73
C PHE A 303 -0.99 5.87 8.10
N THR A 304 0.31 5.62 7.96
CA THR A 304 0.91 4.32 8.36
C THR A 304 0.92 4.08 9.87
N PHE A 305 0.87 5.14 10.68
CA PHE A 305 1.00 5.02 12.14
C PHE A 305 -0.06 5.75 12.95
N MET A 306 -0.82 6.68 12.39
CA MET A 306 -1.78 7.46 13.20
C MET A 306 -2.85 6.62 13.91
N PHE A 307 -3.34 5.55 13.27
CA PHE A 307 -4.36 4.67 13.83
C PHE A 307 -3.76 3.55 14.68
N VAL A 308 -2.57 3.09 14.34
CA VAL A 308 -1.89 1.97 15.03
C VAL A 308 -1.07 2.45 16.23
N ALA A 309 -0.59 3.68 16.17
CA ALA A 309 0.23 4.33 17.18
C ALA A 309 -0.22 5.79 17.42
N PRO A 310 -1.43 6.02 17.98
CA PRO A 310 -1.95 7.38 18.21
C PRO A 310 -1.02 8.26 19.06
N LEU A 311 -0.25 7.64 19.96
CA LEU A 311 0.75 8.35 20.77
C LEU A 311 1.88 8.97 19.92
N LEU A 312 2.40 8.25 18.93
CA LEU A 312 3.41 8.79 18.01
C LEU A 312 2.84 9.94 17.19
N TYR A 313 1.56 9.84 16.83
CA TYR A 313 0.86 10.88 16.09
C TYR A 313 0.61 12.15 16.92
N ALA A 314 0.28 12.00 18.19
CA ALA A 314 0.23 13.14 19.11
C ALA A 314 1.61 13.80 19.28
N ILE A 315 2.68 13.02 19.40
CA ILE A 315 4.06 13.54 19.47
C ILE A 315 4.42 14.29 18.18
N HIS A 316 4.12 13.71 17.02
CA HIS A 316 4.29 14.33 15.72
C HIS A 316 3.55 15.67 15.61
N ALA A 317 2.28 15.72 16.04
CA ALA A 317 1.50 16.95 16.08
C ALA A 317 2.12 18.04 16.97
N LEU A 318 2.59 17.66 18.16
CA LEU A 318 3.28 18.58 19.07
C LEU A 318 4.59 19.11 18.47
N LEU A 319 5.39 18.22 17.87
CA LEU A 319 6.65 18.61 17.21
C LEU A 319 6.41 19.54 16.03
N MET A 320 5.31 19.38 15.30
CA MET A 320 4.92 20.34 14.26
C MET A 320 4.65 21.72 14.85
N GLY A 321 3.86 21.81 15.93
CA GLY A 321 3.64 23.08 16.65
C GLY A 321 4.95 23.71 17.13
N VAL A 322 5.84 22.91 17.73
CA VAL A 322 7.17 23.40 18.15
C VAL A 322 7.96 23.91 16.95
N SER A 323 7.85 23.27 15.79
CA SER A 323 8.57 23.68 14.58
C SER A 323 8.10 25.03 14.08
N MET A 324 6.79 25.23 14.03
CA MET A 324 6.17 26.52 13.67
C MET A 324 6.69 27.65 14.57
N ALA A 325 6.60 27.47 15.88
CA ALA A 325 7.04 28.49 16.84
C ALA A 325 8.57 28.70 16.82
N LEU A 326 9.36 27.64 16.66
CA LEU A 326 10.82 27.72 16.63
C LEU A 326 11.33 28.48 15.40
N MET A 327 10.79 28.17 14.23
CA MET A 327 11.20 28.83 12.98
C MET A 327 10.91 30.34 13.03
N ASP A 328 9.74 30.71 13.57
CA ASP A 328 9.37 32.11 13.79
C ASP A 328 10.27 32.80 14.83
N ALA A 329 10.54 32.15 15.96
CA ALA A 329 11.41 32.69 17.01
C ALA A 329 12.87 32.91 16.54
N LEU A 330 13.34 32.09 15.59
CA LEU A 330 14.65 32.24 14.96
C LEU A 330 14.64 33.19 13.75
N ASP A 331 13.49 33.77 13.43
CA ASP A 331 13.24 34.64 12.28
C ASP A 331 13.68 33.98 10.96
N ILE A 332 13.32 32.71 10.79
CA ILE A 332 13.53 31.95 9.57
C ILE A 332 12.23 31.96 8.80
N ARG A 333 12.23 32.55 7.60
CA ARG A 333 11.05 32.66 6.72
C ARG A 333 11.28 31.87 5.45
N LEU A 334 10.56 30.76 5.29
CA LEU A 334 10.56 29.90 4.12
C LEU A 334 9.14 29.85 3.56
N GLY A 335 9.02 29.92 2.24
CA GLY A 335 7.75 29.77 1.53
C GLY A 335 7.74 28.55 0.63
N PHE A 336 6.55 28.07 0.31
CA PHE A 336 6.27 26.98 -0.61
C PHE A 336 5.05 27.32 -1.46
N GLY A 337 5.05 26.86 -2.71
CA GLY A 337 3.88 26.95 -3.60
C GLY A 337 3.01 25.71 -3.51
N PHE A 338 3.61 24.57 -3.15
CA PHE A 338 2.92 23.28 -3.09
C PHE A 338 2.86 22.71 -1.66
N SER A 339 3.96 22.17 -1.11
CA SER A 339 3.90 21.48 0.19
C SER A 339 5.26 21.36 0.89
N ALA A 340 6.02 22.44 1.06
CA ALA A 340 7.23 22.50 1.91
C ALA A 340 8.29 21.38 1.69
N GLY A 341 8.39 20.84 0.48
CA GLY A 341 9.41 19.86 0.10
C GLY A 341 10.71 20.51 -0.38
N LEU A 342 11.71 19.69 -0.71
CA LEU A 342 12.98 20.15 -1.28
C LEU A 342 12.78 21.02 -2.51
N PHE A 343 11.83 20.67 -3.40
CA PHE A 343 11.56 21.47 -4.59
C PHE A 343 11.13 22.89 -4.22
N ASP A 344 10.18 23.03 -3.29
CA ASP A 344 9.74 24.33 -2.80
C ASP A 344 10.88 25.09 -2.10
N TYR A 345 11.70 24.41 -1.31
CA TYR A 345 12.84 25.03 -0.62
C TYR A 345 13.84 25.63 -1.61
N VAL A 346 14.16 24.89 -2.69
CA VAL A 346 15.12 25.33 -3.70
C VAL A 346 14.52 26.43 -4.57
N LEU A 347 13.28 26.27 -5.05
CA LEU A 347 12.61 27.26 -5.91
C LEU A 347 12.44 28.61 -5.21
N ASN A 348 12.12 28.60 -3.92
CA ASN A 348 11.82 29.80 -3.15
C ASN A 348 13.02 30.31 -2.32
N PHE A 349 14.22 29.75 -2.53
CA PHE A 349 15.40 30.04 -1.72
C PHE A 349 15.78 31.53 -1.74
N SER A 350 15.61 32.21 -2.88
CA SER A 350 15.96 33.62 -3.06
C SER A 350 14.99 34.59 -2.36
N LEU A 351 13.75 34.17 -2.13
CA LEU A 351 12.72 34.95 -1.42
C LEU A 351 12.78 34.74 0.11
N ALA A 352 13.46 33.69 0.55
CA ALA A 352 13.49 33.27 1.94
C ALA A 352 14.39 34.14 2.83
N THR A 353 14.02 34.26 4.10
CA THR A 353 14.85 34.86 5.16
C THR A 353 15.62 33.78 5.90
N ARG A 354 16.95 33.88 5.92
CA ARG A 354 17.89 32.92 6.53
C ARG A 354 17.67 31.44 6.08
N PRO A 355 17.51 31.15 4.77
CA PRO A 355 17.13 29.81 4.32
C PRO A 355 18.09 28.71 4.75
N TRP A 356 19.40 29.00 4.78
CA TRP A 356 20.44 28.05 5.19
C TRP A 356 20.29 27.53 6.63
N MET A 357 19.59 28.25 7.52
CA MET A 357 19.31 27.81 8.89
C MET A 357 18.38 26.59 8.95
N LEU A 358 17.68 26.26 7.85
CA LEU A 358 16.91 25.04 7.76
C LEU A 358 17.78 23.79 7.98
N LEU A 359 19.04 23.78 7.52
CA LEU A 359 19.90 22.59 7.63
C LEU A 359 20.22 22.21 9.08
N PRO A 360 20.73 23.12 9.95
CA PRO A 360 20.97 22.78 11.35
C PRO A 360 19.67 22.49 12.12
N VAL A 361 18.60 23.25 11.90
CA VAL A 361 17.29 22.99 12.55
C VAL A 361 16.75 21.64 12.13
N GLY A 362 16.80 21.35 10.83
CA GLY A 362 16.40 20.08 10.24
C GLY A 362 17.19 18.90 10.79
N ALA A 363 18.52 19.03 10.92
CA ALA A 363 19.35 17.99 11.54
C ALA A 363 18.93 17.68 12.99
N VAL A 364 18.63 18.71 13.79
CA VAL A 364 18.08 18.53 15.14
C VAL A 364 16.73 17.82 15.08
N TYR A 365 15.84 18.21 14.17
CA TYR A 365 14.55 17.55 13.97
C TYR A 365 14.69 16.08 13.56
N ALA A 366 15.63 15.75 12.68
CA ALA A 366 15.91 14.36 12.32
C ALA A 366 16.31 13.53 13.54
N LEU A 367 17.21 14.05 14.39
CA LEU A 367 17.63 13.38 15.62
C LEU A 367 16.47 13.20 16.61
N LEU A 368 15.66 14.24 16.80
CA LEU A 368 14.49 14.22 17.68
C LEU A 368 13.45 13.19 17.22
N TYR A 369 13.05 13.25 15.95
CA TYR A 369 12.07 12.31 15.39
C TYR A 369 12.60 10.88 15.45
N TYR A 370 13.83 10.64 15.02
CA TYR A 370 14.43 9.31 15.06
C TYR A 370 14.48 8.75 16.49
N GLY A 371 14.97 9.54 17.44
CA GLY A 371 15.10 9.15 18.84
C GLY A 371 13.75 8.87 19.50
N LEU A 372 12.78 9.80 19.35
CA LEU A 372 11.45 9.66 19.92
C LEU A 372 10.70 8.48 19.31
N PHE A 373 10.68 8.34 17.97
CA PHE A 373 10.00 7.22 17.33
C PHE A 373 10.58 5.89 17.80
N ARG A 374 11.91 5.71 17.75
CA ARG A 374 12.54 4.49 18.25
C ARG A 374 12.20 4.21 19.72
N PHE A 375 12.31 5.23 20.58
CA PHE A 375 12.03 5.08 22.01
C PHE A 375 10.59 4.63 22.25
N PHE A 376 9.60 5.34 21.71
CA PHE A 376 8.20 5.04 21.93
C PHE A 376 7.76 3.73 21.26
N ILE A 377 8.27 3.41 20.06
CA ILE A 377 8.00 2.13 19.40
C ILE A 377 8.46 0.96 20.28
N ARG A 378 9.67 1.01 20.83
CA ARG A 378 10.19 -0.06 21.71
C ARG A 378 9.49 -0.09 23.06
N ARG A 379 9.35 1.07 23.69
CA ARG A 379 8.86 1.19 25.07
C ARG A 379 7.41 0.73 25.22
N PHE A 380 6.60 0.91 24.17
CA PHE A 380 5.18 0.58 24.17
C PHE A 380 4.81 -0.56 23.21
N ASP A 381 5.80 -1.19 22.57
CA ASP A 381 5.62 -2.23 21.55
C ASP A 381 4.60 -1.84 20.47
N LEU A 382 4.75 -0.63 19.93
CA LEU A 382 3.83 -0.09 18.92
C LEU A 382 3.94 -0.88 17.62
N THR A 383 2.81 -1.16 16.98
CA THR A 383 2.75 -2.02 15.78
C THR A 383 2.96 -1.21 14.49
N THR A 384 4.02 -0.42 14.42
CA THR A 384 4.40 0.31 13.19
C THR A 384 4.64 -0.67 12.02
N PRO A 385 4.65 -0.19 10.75
CA PRO A 385 4.84 -1.06 9.60
C PRO A 385 6.01 -2.03 9.75
N GLY A 386 5.75 -3.32 9.55
CA GLY A 386 6.76 -4.38 9.67
C GLY A 386 6.94 -4.93 11.10
N ARG A 387 6.12 -4.49 12.06
CA ARG A 387 6.06 -5.05 13.42
C ARG A 387 4.83 -5.91 13.68
N GLU A 388 3.96 -6.10 12.69
CA GLU A 388 2.71 -6.85 12.85
C GLU A 388 2.97 -8.31 13.27
N ARG A 389 2.11 -8.83 14.17
CA ARG A 389 2.15 -10.21 14.65
C ARG A 389 1.37 -11.10 13.68
N GLY A 390 2.01 -12.13 13.13
CA GLY A 390 1.42 -13.08 12.18
C GLY A 390 2.38 -13.41 11.04
N GLU A 391 2.13 -14.50 10.30
CA GLU A 391 2.87 -14.79 9.06
C GLU A 391 2.82 -13.55 8.17
N ALA A 392 3.99 -13.11 7.69
CA ALA A 392 4.00 -12.18 6.59
C ALA A 392 3.20 -12.85 5.48
N ALA A 393 2.17 -12.18 4.96
CA ALA A 393 1.86 -12.39 3.56
C ALA A 393 3.13 -11.89 2.87
N GLU A 394 4.09 -12.80 2.67
CA GLU A 394 5.17 -12.58 1.75
C GLU A 394 4.47 -12.10 0.48
N ALA A 395 4.74 -10.86 0.08
CA ALA A 395 4.60 -10.52 -1.32
C ALA A 395 5.52 -11.50 -2.03
N SER A 396 4.94 -12.63 -2.44
CA SER A 396 5.65 -13.69 -3.12
C SER A 396 6.28 -13.02 -4.32
N THR A 397 7.61 -12.87 -4.25
CA THR A 397 8.39 -12.48 -5.41
C THR A 397 7.95 -13.37 -6.54
N VAL A 398 7.41 -12.75 -7.59
CA VAL A 398 7.00 -13.40 -8.82
C VAL A 398 8.18 -14.23 -9.32
N SER A 399 8.15 -15.52 -9.04
CA SER A 399 8.92 -16.51 -9.76
C SER A 399 8.01 -16.97 -10.89
N THR A 400 8.18 -16.37 -12.07
CA THR A 400 7.66 -16.88 -13.34
C THR A 400 8.40 -18.16 -13.73
N GLY A 401 8.30 -19.19 -12.89
CA GLY A 401 8.70 -20.54 -13.23
C GLY A 401 7.47 -21.27 -13.75
N GLY A 402 7.32 -21.37 -15.08
CA GLY A 402 6.18 -22.06 -15.73
C GLY A 402 5.91 -23.48 -15.22
N ALA A 403 6.91 -24.11 -14.60
CA ALA A 403 6.81 -25.45 -14.02
C ALA A 403 5.71 -25.62 -12.95
N ARG A 404 5.37 -24.58 -12.16
CA ARG A 404 4.37 -24.74 -11.09
C ARG A 404 2.95 -24.86 -11.63
N GLY A 405 2.57 -24.02 -12.59
CA GLY A 405 1.27 -24.10 -13.25
C GLY A 405 1.05 -25.44 -13.94
N GLU A 406 2.05 -25.92 -14.68
CA GLU A 406 2.05 -27.23 -15.34
C GLU A 406 1.87 -28.39 -14.34
N ALA A 407 2.56 -28.34 -13.19
CA ALA A 407 2.44 -29.35 -12.15
C ALA A 407 1.03 -29.38 -11.53
N PHE A 408 0.40 -28.21 -11.33
CA PHE A 408 -1.00 -28.14 -10.89
C PHE A 408 -1.96 -28.68 -11.96
N VAL A 409 -1.76 -28.35 -13.23
CA VAL A 409 -2.56 -28.91 -14.34
C VAL A 409 -2.48 -30.44 -14.34
N ALA A 410 -1.28 -31.01 -14.19
CA ALA A 410 -1.09 -32.45 -14.14
C ALA A 410 -1.79 -33.09 -12.93
N ALA A 411 -1.63 -32.51 -11.73
CA ALA A 411 -2.26 -32.99 -10.50
C ALA A 411 -3.80 -32.88 -10.54
N LEU A 412 -4.34 -31.99 -11.38
CA LEU A 412 -5.79 -31.81 -11.57
C LEU A 412 -6.38 -32.68 -12.68
N GLY A 413 -5.63 -33.68 -13.18
CA GLY A 413 -6.11 -34.58 -14.23
C GLY A 413 -5.83 -34.10 -15.66
N GLY A 414 -5.00 -33.06 -15.82
CA GLY A 414 -4.59 -32.51 -17.11
C GLY A 414 -5.49 -31.40 -17.63
N ALA A 415 -5.07 -30.78 -18.74
CA ALA A 415 -5.76 -29.61 -19.32
C ALA A 415 -7.20 -29.91 -19.75
N ALA A 416 -7.44 -31.11 -20.30
CA ALA A 416 -8.76 -31.55 -20.72
C ALA A 416 -9.74 -31.74 -19.54
N ASN A 417 -9.22 -31.92 -18.33
CA ASN A 417 -10.06 -32.06 -17.14
C ASN A 417 -10.49 -30.70 -16.54
N LEU A 418 -9.86 -29.60 -16.92
CA LEU A 418 -10.12 -28.28 -16.34
C LEU A 418 -11.09 -27.48 -17.20
N VAL A 419 -12.35 -27.40 -16.76
CA VAL A 419 -13.41 -26.64 -17.44
C VAL A 419 -13.35 -25.16 -17.08
N SER A 420 -13.09 -24.84 -15.81
CA SER A 420 -12.81 -23.47 -15.38
C SER A 420 -11.83 -23.42 -14.22
N VAL A 421 -11.02 -22.36 -14.20
CA VAL A 421 -9.99 -22.11 -13.20
C VAL A 421 -10.16 -20.71 -12.64
N ASP A 422 -10.80 -20.62 -11.49
CA ASP A 422 -10.96 -19.40 -10.72
C ASP A 422 -10.21 -19.51 -9.39
N ALA A 423 -10.06 -18.37 -8.71
CA ALA A 423 -9.54 -18.33 -7.36
C ALA A 423 -10.31 -17.32 -6.50
N CYS A 424 -10.27 -17.55 -5.20
CA CYS A 424 -10.76 -16.61 -4.20
C CYS A 424 -9.80 -16.63 -3.03
N THR A 425 -8.97 -15.59 -2.88
CA THR A 425 -8.10 -15.21 -1.75
C THR A 425 -7.23 -16.32 -1.15
N THR A 426 -7.82 -17.42 -0.68
CA THR A 426 -7.13 -18.58 -0.08
C THR A 426 -7.33 -19.90 -0.81
N ARG A 427 -8.16 -19.97 -1.86
CA ARG A 427 -8.53 -21.24 -2.52
C ARG A 427 -8.64 -21.11 -4.02
N LEU A 428 -8.20 -22.13 -4.74
CA LEU A 428 -8.61 -22.38 -6.12
C LEU A 428 -10.06 -22.85 -6.12
N ARG A 429 -10.83 -22.40 -7.12
CA ARG A 429 -12.18 -22.86 -7.42
C ARG A 429 -12.16 -23.41 -8.83
N LEU A 430 -12.32 -24.72 -8.93
CA LEU A 430 -12.15 -25.45 -10.16
C LEU A 430 -13.47 -26.10 -10.51
N ILE A 431 -13.86 -25.96 -11.77
CA ILE A 431 -14.82 -26.88 -12.38
C ILE A 431 -14.01 -27.89 -13.17
N VAL A 432 -14.17 -29.17 -12.80
CA VAL A 432 -13.46 -30.30 -13.40
C VAL A 432 -14.45 -31.20 -14.13
N ALA A 433 -14.00 -31.84 -15.21
CA ALA A 433 -14.81 -32.78 -15.97
C ALA A 433 -14.97 -34.13 -15.25
N ASP A 434 -13.93 -34.57 -14.54
CA ASP A 434 -13.86 -35.83 -13.81
C ASP A 434 -12.99 -35.68 -12.55
N GLN A 435 -13.62 -35.81 -11.38
CA GLN A 435 -12.95 -35.75 -10.08
C GLN A 435 -12.02 -36.93 -9.81
N SER A 436 -12.23 -38.08 -10.46
CA SER A 436 -11.44 -39.28 -10.20
C SER A 436 -10.00 -39.17 -10.69
N THR A 437 -9.76 -38.24 -11.61
CA THR A 437 -8.43 -37.94 -12.17
C THR A 437 -7.66 -36.89 -11.37
N VAL A 438 -8.27 -36.30 -10.34
CA VAL A 438 -7.64 -35.33 -9.44
C VAL A 438 -6.80 -36.06 -8.39
N ASP A 439 -5.49 -35.80 -8.38
CA ASP A 439 -4.53 -36.40 -7.46
C ASP A 439 -4.34 -35.53 -6.20
N ASP A 440 -5.02 -35.91 -5.12
CA ASP A 440 -4.95 -35.23 -3.82
C ASP A 440 -3.55 -35.25 -3.21
N ALA A 441 -2.77 -36.32 -3.44
CA ALA A 441 -1.42 -36.45 -2.89
C ALA A 441 -0.46 -35.49 -3.61
N ALA A 442 -0.55 -35.41 -4.94
CA ALA A 442 0.20 -34.45 -5.74
C ALA A 442 -0.17 -33.01 -5.39
N LEU A 443 -1.47 -32.70 -5.26
CA LEU A 443 -1.92 -31.37 -4.82
C LEU A 443 -1.40 -30.99 -3.44
N THR A 444 -1.38 -31.94 -2.49
CA THR A 444 -0.82 -31.73 -1.16
C THR A 444 0.69 -31.49 -1.21
N ALA A 445 1.43 -32.24 -2.04
CA ALA A 445 2.86 -32.04 -2.28
C ALA A 445 3.16 -30.67 -2.93
N LEU A 446 2.23 -30.16 -3.74
CA LEU A 446 2.28 -28.82 -4.33
C LEU A 446 1.84 -27.70 -3.37
N GLY A 447 1.52 -28.03 -2.11
CA GLY A 447 1.21 -27.06 -1.06
C GLY A 447 -0.27 -26.90 -0.73
N ALA A 448 -1.16 -27.79 -1.21
CA ALA A 448 -2.54 -27.81 -0.78
C ALA A 448 -2.66 -28.17 0.72
N ARG A 449 -3.36 -27.31 1.46
CA ARG A 449 -3.69 -27.50 2.88
C ARG A 449 -5.02 -28.25 3.07
N GLY A 450 -5.74 -28.49 1.97
CA GLY A 450 -6.97 -29.26 1.94
C GLY A 450 -7.63 -29.20 0.56
N ILE A 451 -8.29 -30.30 0.18
CA ILE A 451 -9.11 -30.39 -1.03
C ILE A 451 -10.57 -30.58 -0.60
N ILE A 452 -11.47 -29.77 -1.13
CA ILE A 452 -12.91 -29.82 -0.86
C ILE A 452 -13.61 -30.16 -2.17
N ARG A 453 -14.56 -31.09 -2.15
CA ARG A 453 -15.35 -31.49 -3.32
C ARG A 453 -16.84 -31.20 -3.09
N PRO A 454 -17.32 -29.96 -3.34
CA PRO A 454 -18.72 -29.62 -3.09
C PRO A 454 -19.71 -30.35 -3.99
N SER A 455 -19.27 -30.85 -5.16
CA SER A 455 -20.07 -31.64 -6.09
C SER A 455 -19.18 -32.51 -6.97
N GLU A 456 -19.81 -33.38 -7.78
CA GLU A 456 -19.11 -34.28 -8.71
C GLU A 456 -18.23 -33.56 -9.74
N ASN A 457 -18.48 -32.29 -10.03
CA ASN A 457 -17.71 -31.52 -11.03
C ASN A 457 -17.04 -30.28 -10.44
N ALA A 458 -17.06 -30.09 -9.11
CA ALA A 458 -16.47 -28.92 -8.47
C ALA A 458 -15.42 -29.32 -7.44
N ALA A 459 -14.20 -28.82 -7.58
CA ALA A 459 -13.11 -29.00 -6.63
C ALA A 459 -12.62 -27.63 -6.11
N GLN A 460 -12.27 -27.57 -4.83
CA GLN A 460 -11.59 -26.43 -4.24
C GLN A 460 -10.29 -26.89 -3.60
N VAL A 461 -9.19 -26.24 -3.96
CA VAL A 461 -7.87 -26.53 -3.40
C VAL A 461 -7.47 -25.36 -2.51
N VAL A 462 -7.28 -25.60 -1.21
CA VAL A 462 -6.93 -24.58 -0.22
C VAL A 462 -5.42 -24.36 -0.23
N LEU A 463 -4.96 -23.24 -0.77
CA LEU A 463 -3.53 -22.91 -0.91
C LEU A 463 -3.09 -21.75 0.00
N GLY A 464 -4.04 -21.04 0.63
CA GLY A 464 -3.74 -19.79 1.30
C GLY A 464 -3.52 -18.64 0.28
N PRO A 465 -2.86 -17.54 0.67
CA PRO A 465 -2.84 -16.27 -0.06
C PRO A 465 -2.26 -16.33 -1.48
N VAL A 466 -1.67 -17.46 -1.87
CA VAL A 466 -1.08 -17.67 -3.20
C VAL A 466 -2.08 -18.20 -4.24
N ALA A 467 -3.34 -18.41 -3.88
CA ALA A 467 -4.33 -19.04 -4.76
C ALA A 467 -4.56 -18.29 -6.08
N ASP A 468 -4.65 -16.96 -6.05
CA ASP A 468 -4.87 -16.15 -7.25
C ASP A 468 -3.67 -16.23 -8.22
N LEU A 469 -2.45 -16.25 -7.67
CA LEU A 469 -1.22 -16.43 -8.44
C LEU A 469 -1.16 -17.81 -9.11
N VAL A 470 -1.50 -18.87 -8.37
CA VAL A 470 -1.52 -20.24 -8.91
C VAL A 470 -2.59 -20.39 -9.99
N ALA A 471 -3.74 -19.72 -9.88
CA ALA A 471 -4.77 -19.73 -10.92
C ALA A 471 -4.29 -19.08 -12.23
N GLU A 472 -3.56 -17.95 -12.15
CA GLU A 472 -2.93 -17.33 -13.33
C GLU A 472 -1.90 -18.26 -13.97
N GLU A 473 -1.07 -18.93 -13.18
CA GLU A 473 -0.06 -19.88 -13.69
C GLU A 473 -0.69 -21.10 -14.35
N ILE A 474 -1.78 -21.64 -13.79
CA ILE A 474 -2.57 -22.71 -14.41
C ILE A 474 -3.14 -22.22 -15.74
N ARG A 475 -3.76 -21.02 -15.78
CA ARG A 475 -4.31 -20.45 -17.01
C ARG A 475 -3.23 -20.20 -18.07
N GLY A 476 -2.04 -19.77 -17.66
CA GLY A 476 -0.87 -19.65 -18.52
C GLY A 476 -0.44 -20.99 -19.12
N ALA A 477 -0.39 -22.05 -18.30
CA ALA A 477 -0.08 -23.41 -18.76
C ALA A 477 -1.14 -23.96 -19.73
N LEU A 478 -2.43 -23.63 -19.53
CA LEU A 478 -3.53 -24.01 -20.42
C LEU A 478 -3.48 -23.25 -21.76
N ALA A 479 -3.12 -21.96 -21.73
CA ALA A 479 -3.04 -21.12 -22.94
C ALA A 479 -1.84 -21.47 -23.84
N GLY A 480 -0.81 -22.14 -23.30
CA GLY A 480 0.33 -22.65 -24.06
C GLY A 480 0.04 -23.89 -24.93
N GLY A 481 -1.19 -24.39 -24.95
CA GLY A 481 -1.59 -25.63 -25.64
C GLY A 481 -1.84 -25.46 -27.14
N GLY A 482 -0.78 -25.22 -27.92
CA GLY A 482 -0.80 -25.16 -29.39
C GLY A 482 0.34 -25.90 -30.08
N THR A 483 1.02 -26.81 -29.39
CA THR A 483 1.86 -27.85 -30.02
C THR A 483 1.83 -29.08 -29.13
N ALA A 484 1.30 -30.18 -29.67
CA ALA A 484 1.48 -31.49 -29.09
C ALA A 484 2.99 -31.80 -29.11
N ILE A 485 3.66 -31.63 -27.97
CA ILE A 485 4.94 -32.29 -27.74
C ILE A 485 4.58 -33.66 -27.18
N ALA A 486 5.01 -34.69 -27.91
CA ALA A 486 4.83 -36.09 -27.57
C ALA A 486 5.30 -36.41 -26.14
N ALA A 487 4.81 -37.53 -25.60
CA ALA A 487 5.23 -38.16 -24.34
C ALA A 487 6.72 -37.92 -24.04
N PRO A 488 7.10 -37.69 -22.76
CA PRO A 488 8.45 -37.26 -22.41
C PRO A 488 9.47 -38.25 -22.98
N ALA A 489 10.13 -37.82 -24.06
CA ALA A 489 11.39 -38.40 -24.45
C ALA A 489 12.38 -38.08 -23.32
N PRO A 490 13.25 -39.03 -22.93
CA PRO A 490 14.19 -38.83 -21.84
C PRO A 490 14.98 -37.54 -22.05
N ALA A 491 15.10 -36.77 -20.97
CA ALA A 491 15.69 -35.43 -20.94
C ALA A 491 16.85 -35.27 -21.93
N ALA A 492 16.67 -34.38 -22.91
CA ALA A 492 17.76 -33.93 -23.76
C ALA A 492 18.76 -33.19 -22.88
N SER A 493 19.79 -33.95 -22.53
CA SER A 493 21.03 -33.52 -21.93
C SER A 493 21.57 -32.25 -22.59
N GLY A 494 21.88 -31.22 -21.80
CA GLY A 494 22.66 -30.07 -22.27
C GLY A 494 23.95 -30.55 -22.95
N SER A 495 24.33 -29.89 -24.04
CA SER A 495 25.58 -30.16 -24.76
C SER A 495 26.79 -29.79 -23.88
N GLY A 496 27.18 -30.71 -23.00
CA GLY A 496 28.53 -30.78 -22.46
C GLY A 496 29.39 -31.50 -23.49
N ALA A 497 30.54 -30.93 -23.83
CA ALA A 497 31.52 -31.56 -24.72
C ALA A 497 31.89 -32.96 -24.19
N ASP A 498 32.04 -33.92 -25.10
CA ASP A 498 32.64 -35.22 -24.79
C ASP A 498 34.01 -34.97 -24.14
N ALA A 499 34.15 -35.38 -22.88
CA ALA A 499 35.35 -35.16 -22.11
C ALA A 499 36.03 -36.51 -21.86
N THR A 500 37.36 -36.56 -21.94
CA THR A 500 38.13 -37.73 -21.55
C THR A 500 38.36 -37.74 -20.04
N LEU A 501 38.18 -38.90 -19.41
CA LEU A 501 38.55 -39.12 -18.01
C LEU A 501 40.07 -39.31 -17.89
N PRO A 502 40.69 -38.84 -16.80
CA PRO A 502 42.03 -39.27 -16.41
C PRO A 502 42.15 -40.80 -16.28
N ASP A 503 43.30 -41.37 -16.64
CA ASP A 503 43.52 -42.83 -16.73
C ASP A 503 43.35 -43.55 -15.37
N ASP A 504 43.67 -42.88 -14.28
CA ASP A 504 43.49 -43.38 -12.90
C ASP A 504 42.00 -43.47 -12.51
N LEU A 505 41.20 -42.47 -12.88
CA LEU A 505 39.75 -42.50 -12.72
C LEU A 505 39.10 -43.54 -13.63
N ALA A 506 39.53 -43.65 -14.88
CA ALA A 506 39.06 -44.69 -15.80
C ALA A 506 39.41 -46.09 -15.29
N GLY A 507 40.61 -46.28 -14.73
CA GLY A 507 41.04 -47.53 -14.10
C GLY A 507 40.18 -47.92 -12.91
N ALA A 508 39.89 -46.98 -12.00
CA ALA A 508 39.02 -47.23 -10.85
C ALA A 508 37.56 -47.53 -11.23
N LEU A 509 37.12 -47.13 -12.43
CA LEU A 509 35.80 -47.45 -12.98
C LEU A 509 35.76 -48.79 -13.72
N GLY A 510 36.80 -49.62 -13.66
CA GLY A 510 36.86 -50.91 -14.38
C GLY A 510 37.52 -50.82 -15.77
N GLY A 511 38.23 -49.73 -16.06
CA GLY A 511 38.92 -49.48 -17.32
C GLY A 511 38.06 -48.76 -18.37
N ALA A 512 38.70 -48.23 -19.41
CA ALA A 512 38.05 -47.45 -20.46
C ALA A 512 36.92 -48.22 -21.18
N ALA A 513 37.04 -49.55 -21.30
CA ALA A 513 36.02 -50.41 -21.90
C ALA A 513 34.71 -50.47 -21.08
N ASN A 514 34.78 -50.17 -19.78
CA ASN A 514 33.60 -50.13 -18.91
C ASN A 514 32.89 -48.77 -18.95
N VAL A 515 33.47 -47.75 -19.59
CA VAL A 515 32.89 -46.40 -19.65
C VAL A 515 32.13 -46.21 -20.96
N ARG A 516 30.80 -46.08 -20.89
CA ARG A 516 29.92 -45.88 -22.06
C ARG A 516 29.90 -44.43 -22.52
N SER A 517 29.85 -43.49 -21.60
CA SER A 517 29.86 -42.06 -21.92
C SER A 517 30.41 -41.25 -20.75
N VAL A 518 31.05 -40.12 -21.07
CA VAL A 518 31.58 -39.17 -20.09
C VAL A 518 31.17 -37.77 -20.49
N ARG A 519 30.59 -37.03 -19.54
CA ARG A 519 30.39 -35.60 -19.69
C ARG A 519 31.06 -34.84 -18.57
N ALA A 520 31.91 -33.89 -18.93
CA ALA A 520 32.38 -32.88 -18.00
C ALA A 520 31.27 -31.86 -17.74
N LEU A 521 30.95 -31.67 -16.48
CA LEU A 521 30.09 -30.61 -15.97
C LEU A 521 30.95 -29.76 -15.00
N HIS A 522 30.56 -28.52 -14.74
CA HIS A 522 31.33 -27.62 -13.88
C HIS A 522 31.65 -28.26 -12.51
N GLY A 523 32.90 -28.69 -12.31
CA GLY A 523 33.41 -29.32 -11.08
C GLY A 523 33.09 -30.81 -10.89
N ARG A 524 32.58 -31.52 -11.91
CA ARG A 524 32.29 -32.97 -11.82
C ARG A 524 32.22 -33.66 -13.18
N TYR A 525 32.49 -34.97 -13.21
CA TYR A 525 32.14 -35.83 -14.34
C TYR A 525 30.83 -36.55 -14.10
N ARG A 526 29.99 -36.64 -15.13
CA ARG A 526 28.91 -37.63 -15.19
C ARG A 526 29.36 -38.76 -16.11
N VAL A 527 29.47 -39.96 -15.58
CA VAL A 527 29.96 -41.15 -16.27
C VAL A 527 28.86 -42.20 -16.30
N GLU A 528 28.60 -42.76 -17.48
CA GLU A 528 27.73 -43.92 -17.65
C GLU A 528 28.58 -45.16 -17.86
N LEU A 529 28.26 -46.25 -17.16
CA LEU A 529 29.06 -47.46 -17.10
C LEU A 529 28.38 -48.63 -17.81
N ALA A 530 29.18 -49.57 -18.32
CA ALA A 530 28.69 -50.81 -18.91
C ALA A 530 28.29 -51.84 -17.87
N ASP A 531 29.06 -51.92 -16.79
CA ASP A 531 28.87 -52.81 -15.65
C ASP A 531 29.31 -52.12 -14.36
N ALA A 532 28.33 -51.83 -13.50
CA ALA A 532 28.56 -51.16 -12.23
C ALA A 532 29.33 -52.02 -11.21
N ALA A 533 29.37 -53.35 -11.40
CA ALA A 533 30.06 -54.26 -10.49
C ALA A 533 31.59 -54.22 -10.64
N GLN A 534 32.11 -53.67 -11.74
CA GLN A 534 33.55 -53.54 -12.00
C GLN A 534 34.17 -52.28 -11.40
N VAL A 535 33.38 -51.47 -10.71
CA VAL A 535 33.82 -50.22 -10.09
C VAL A 535 34.52 -50.50 -8.76
N ASP A 536 35.78 -50.10 -8.64
CA ASP A 536 36.51 -50.10 -7.37
C ASP A 536 36.17 -48.83 -6.57
N GLU A 537 35.14 -48.94 -5.73
CA GLU A 537 34.66 -47.83 -4.90
C GLU A 537 35.73 -47.32 -3.91
N GLY A 538 36.61 -48.20 -3.44
CA GLY A 538 37.70 -47.82 -2.54
C GLY A 538 38.77 -46.99 -3.22
N ALA A 539 39.08 -47.30 -4.48
CA ALA A 539 39.97 -46.49 -5.31
C ALA A 539 39.34 -45.15 -5.69
N LEU A 540 38.07 -45.13 -6.11
CA LEU A 540 37.34 -43.90 -6.45
C LEU A 540 37.20 -42.93 -5.26
N ALA A 541 36.95 -43.44 -4.05
CA ALA A 541 36.88 -42.60 -2.86
C ALA A 541 38.23 -41.92 -2.53
N ARG A 542 39.37 -42.52 -2.92
CA ARG A 542 40.70 -41.92 -2.76
C ARG A 542 41.05 -40.90 -3.84
N LEU A 543 40.50 -41.07 -5.04
CA LEU A 543 40.79 -40.24 -6.21
C LEU A 543 39.82 -39.06 -6.40
N THR A 544 38.74 -38.99 -5.61
CA THR A 544 37.64 -38.02 -5.82
C THR A 544 37.26 -37.30 -4.52
N ARG A 545 36.67 -36.11 -4.64
CA ARG A 545 36.13 -35.36 -3.48
C ARG A 545 34.75 -35.85 -3.04
N GLY A 546 34.08 -36.62 -3.88
CA GLY A 546 32.77 -37.20 -3.60
C GLY A 546 32.20 -37.95 -4.80
N LEU A 547 31.40 -38.98 -4.52
CA LEU A 547 30.74 -39.81 -5.51
C LEU A 547 29.24 -39.85 -5.23
N VAL A 548 28.41 -39.59 -6.25
CA VAL A 548 26.96 -39.71 -6.17
C VAL A 548 26.48 -40.63 -7.28
N ARG A 549 25.69 -41.66 -6.94
CA ARG A 549 25.07 -42.58 -7.92
C ARG A 549 23.58 -42.34 -8.00
N PRO A 550 23.09 -41.52 -8.95
CA PRO A 550 21.66 -41.33 -9.16
C PRO A 550 20.97 -42.57 -9.75
N ALA A 551 21.74 -43.46 -10.38
CA ALA A 551 21.28 -44.75 -10.91
C ALA A 551 22.42 -45.79 -10.83
N PRO A 552 22.12 -47.10 -10.90
CA PRO A 552 23.13 -48.15 -10.74
C PRO A 552 24.31 -48.02 -11.71
N ASP A 553 24.05 -47.62 -12.95
CA ASP A 553 25.00 -47.50 -14.05
C ASP A 553 25.49 -46.06 -14.30
N VAL A 554 25.11 -45.10 -13.45
CA VAL A 554 25.48 -43.69 -13.60
C VAL A 554 26.24 -43.21 -12.37
N CYS A 555 27.44 -42.69 -12.58
CA CYS A 555 28.29 -42.11 -11.55
C CYS A 555 28.49 -40.61 -11.77
N HIS A 556 28.25 -39.80 -10.74
CA HIS A 556 28.67 -38.41 -10.66
C HIS A 556 29.91 -38.31 -9.78
N ILE A 557 31.05 -38.00 -10.40
CA ILE A 557 32.38 -37.96 -9.80
C ILE A 557 32.77 -36.50 -9.59
N LEU A 558 32.86 -36.06 -8.34
CA LEU A 558 33.31 -34.71 -7.97
C LEU A 558 34.84 -34.70 -7.92
N ILE A 559 35.46 -33.85 -8.74
CA ILE A 559 36.92 -33.67 -8.85
C ILE A 559 37.40 -32.51 -7.97
#